data_AF-A0AAV0WSM0-F1
#
_entry.id   AF-A0AAV0WSM0-F1
#
_cell.length_a   1.000
_cell.length_b   1.000
_cell.length_c   1.000
_cell.angle_alpha   90.00
_cell.angle_beta   90.00
_cell.angle_gamma   90.00
#
_symmetry.space_group_name_H-M   'P 1'
#
loop_
_entity.id
_entity.type
_entity.pdbx_description
1 polymer ?
#
loop_
_entity_poly.entity_id
_entity_poly.type
_entity_poly.pdbx_seq_one_letter_code
_entity_poly.pdbx_strand_id
1 'polypeptide(L)'
;MNVLKENVKKLKPIERYCSLIFDEITLSSGLHQNASTDEIDGFVNSGHYKSQELADHALVFMIRGIKKKFKQPVSFSFCQGATKQHELVRQLKEVIQKVHETGLRIVSTICDQGKSNEGAIKLLNEETRTYYLRNQTDKVYREEFYEVPLENGDRLKIIHLFDVLHLIKCTRNNLITKKLHFKMNSTKRVAKWEHLQQLYSVDSSIPDAKMLPSLKVFSSICFYTPNGKRVNVPTIKNWITTIKGFQTLSKLFTEIGIKSILLRHLNQDPIENFFGGVRSLGCENPSCNSFI
;
A
#
# COMPACT_ATOMS: atom_id res chain seq x y z
N MET A 1 7.89 -5.76 -19.63
CA MET A 1 8.45 -4.42 -19.33
C MET A 1 8.83 -3.57 -20.55
N ASN A 2 9.15 -4.17 -21.71
CA ASN A 2 9.67 -3.42 -22.87
C ASN A 2 8.78 -2.27 -23.35
N VAL A 3 7.46 -2.49 -23.47
CA VAL A 3 6.51 -1.43 -23.87
C VAL A 3 6.51 -0.26 -22.88
N LEU A 4 6.56 -0.55 -21.57
CA LEU A 4 6.64 0.49 -20.56
C LEU A 4 7.93 1.31 -20.71
N LYS A 5 9.08 0.65 -20.91
CA LYS A 5 10.38 1.31 -21.13
C LYS A 5 10.35 2.28 -22.32
N GLU A 6 9.73 1.90 -23.44
CA GLU A 6 9.58 2.80 -24.59
C GLU A 6 8.66 3.98 -24.30
N ASN A 7 7.56 3.77 -23.57
CA ASN A 7 6.66 4.85 -23.17
C ASN A 7 7.34 5.84 -22.21
N VAL A 8 8.21 5.35 -21.33
CA VAL A 8 8.95 6.19 -20.36
C VAL A 8 9.93 7.14 -21.04
N LYS A 9 10.51 6.76 -22.20
CA LYS A 9 11.37 7.66 -22.99
C LYS A 9 10.65 8.93 -23.42
N LYS A 10 9.34 8.87 -23.64
CA LYS A 10 8.47 10.01 -24.02
C LYS A 10 8.12 10.91 -22.83
N LEU A 11 8.46 10.53 -21.60
CA LEU A 11 8.17 11.29 -20.39
C LEU A 11 9.27 12.30 -20.07
N LYS A 12 8.87 13.52 -19.72
CA LYS A 12 9.78 14.51 -19.13
C LYS A 12 10.35 13.95 -17.81
N PRO A 13 11.57 14.31 -17.39
CA PRO A 13 12.18 13.76 -16.16
C PRO A 13 11.27 13.81 -14.93
N ILE A 14 10.58 14.94 -14.73
CA ILE A 14 9.64 15.14 -13.61
C ILE A 14 8.34 14.32 -13.70
N GLU A 15 8.03 13.76 -14.87
CA GLU A 15 6.87 12.87 -15.09
C GLU A 15 7.21 11.39 -14.84
N ARG A 16 8.49 11.07 -14.65
CA ARG A 16 8.96 9.69 -14.41
C ARG A 16 8.81 9.24 -12.95
N TYR A 17 8.46 10.15 -12.05
CA TYR A 17 8.18 9.83 -10.65
C TYR A 17 6.82 9.14 -10.50
N CYS A 18 6.83 8.00 -9.82
CA CYS A 18 5.64 7.18 -9.61
C CYS A 18 5.62 6.54 -8.22
N SER A 19 4.44 6.04 -7.86
CA SER A 19 4.22 5.17 -6.71
C SER A 19 3.99 3.74 -7.21
N LEU A 20 4.38 2.76 -6.40
CA LEU A 20 4.08 1.35 -6.62
C LEU A 20 3.01 0.90 -5.62
N ILE A 21 1.84 0.56 -6.15
CA ILE A 21 0.67 0.11 -5.39
C ILE A 21 0.62 -1.41 -5.51
N PHE A 22 0.29 -2.11 -4.43
CA PHE A 22 0.07 -3.56 -4.49
C PHE A 22 -1.08 -3.98 -3.60
N ASP A 23 -1.79 -5.01 -4.04
CA ASP A 23 -2.91 -5.63 -3.34
C ASP A 23 -3.24 -7.00 -3.92
N GLU A 24 -4.08 -7.76 -3.23
CA GLU A 24 -4.52 -9.10 -3.62
C GLU A 24 -5.99 -9.08 -4.07
N ILE A 25 -6.29 -9.81 -5.15
CA ILE A 25 -7.65 -10.09 -5.58
C ILE A 25 -7.96 -11.56 -5.36
N THR A 26 -9.11 -11.86 -4.75
CA THR A 26 -9.63 -13.23 -4.65
C THR A 26 -10.01 -13.79 -6.02
N LEU A 27 -9.65 -15.05 -6.24
CA LEU A 27 -9.90 -15.84 -7.44
C LEU A 27 -10.80 -17.04 -7.10
N SER A 28 -11.47 -17.57 -8.12
CA SER A 28 -12.10 -18.88 -8.03
C SER A 28 -11.02 -19.95 -8.18
N SER A 29 -10.80 -20.72 -7.12
CA SER A 29 -9.83 -21.81 -7.12
C SER A 29 -10.29 -22.96 -8.03
N GLY A 30 -9.38 -23.47 -8.86
CA GLY A 30 -9.68 -24.53 -9.82
C GLY A 30 -8.57 -24.71 -10.84
N LEU A 31 -8.49 -25.90 -11.44
CA LEU A 31 -7.52 -26.22 -12.48
C LEU A 31 -8.13 -26.04 -13.86
N HIS A 32 -7.36 -25.43 -14.76
CA HIS A 32 -7.76 -25.21 -16.15
C HIS A 32 -6.62 -25.61 -17.07
N GLN A 33 -6.91 -26.43 -18.07
CA GLN A 33 -5.92 -26.75 -19.09
C GLN A 33 -5.85 -25.59 -20.09
N ASN A 34 -4.67 -25.01 -20.26
CA ASN A 34 -4.42 -23.97 -21.22
C ASN A 34 -3.90 -24.60 -22.52
N ALA A 35 -4.79 -24.77 -23.49
CA ALA A 35 -4.45 -25.41 -24.77
C ALA A 35 -3.39 -24.64 -25.58
N SER A 36 -3.17 -23.36 -25.31
CA SER A 36 -2.20 -22.54 -26.04
C SER A 36 -0.76 -22.70 -25.51
N THR A 37 -0.61 -22.96 -24.21
CA THR A 37 0.70 -23.17 -23.56
C THR A 37 0.99 -24.64 -23.25
N ASP A 38 -0.01 -25.51 -23.39
CA ASP A 38 -0.01 -26.91 -22.93
C ASP A 38 0.34 -27.04 -21.43
N GLU A 39 -0.04 -26.03 -20.64
CA GLU A 39 0.15 -26.00 -19.19
C GLU A 39 -1.19 -26.10 -18.46
N ILE A 40 -1.13 -26.56 -17.19
CA ILE A 40 -2.27 -26.53 -16.27
C ILE A 40 -2.18 -25.25 -15.44
N ASP A 41 -3.13 -24.34 -15.65
CA ASP A 41 -3.34 -23.14 -14.84
C ASP A 41 -4.10 -23.48 -13.56
N GLY A 42 -3.93 -22.66 -12.52
CA GLY A 42 -4.67 -22.80 -11.25
C GLY A 42 -3.81 -23.10 -10.02
N PHE A 43 -2.52 -23.35 -10.22
CA PHE A 43 -1.57 -23.57 -9.13
C PHE A 43 -0.92 -22.28 -8.63
N VAL A 44 -0.48 -22.29 -7.37
CA VAL A 44 0.38 -21.24 -6.80
C VAL A 44 1.64 -21.10 -7.65
N ASN A 45 1.89 -19.88 -8.11
CA ASN A 45 2.99 -19.55 -9.00
C ASN A 45 3.45 -18.11 -8.79
N SER A 46 4.64 -17.94 -8.22
CA SER A 46 5.27 -16.63 -8.01
C SER A 46 6.34 -16.28 -9.05
N GLY A 47 6.44 -17.04 -10.13
CA GLY A 47 7.48 -16.96 -11.14
C GLY A 47 8.83 -17.56 -10.69
N HIS A 48 9.12 -17.55 -9.39
CA HIS A 48 10.31 -18.19 -8.81
C HIS A 48 9.97 -19.55 -8.18
N TYR A 49 8.76 -19.68 -7.64
CA TYR A 49 8.28 -20.88 -6.98
C TYR A 49 6.93 -21.27 -7.58
N LYS A 50 6.80 -22.55 -7.93
CA LYS A 50 5.53 -23.21 -8.26
C LYS A 50 5.28 -24.31 -7.24
N SER A 51 4.04 -24.46 -6.78
CA SER A 51 3.62 -25.56 -5.91
C SER A 51 2.41 -26.28 -6.48
N GLN A 52 2.05 -27.43 -5.92
CA GLN A 52 0.80 -28.14 -6.27
C GLN A 52 -0.41 -27.63 -5.46
N GLU A 53 -0.24 -26.57 -4.67
CA GLU A 53 -1.36 -25.93 -3.98
C GLU A 53 -2.19 -25.13 -4.99
N LEU A 54 -3.51 -25.19 -4.86
CA LEU A 54 -4.40 -24.40 -5.70
C LEU A 54 -4.35 -22.94 -5.28
N ALA A 55 -4.14 -22.06 -6.24
CA ALA A 55 -4.25 -20.63 -6.03
C ALA A 55 -5.72 -20.22 -5.88
N ASP A 56 -5.95 -19.28 -4.98
CA ASP A 56 -7.26 -18.66 -4.71
C ASP A 56 -7.14 -17.13 -4.62
N HIS A 57 -5.94 -16.58 -4.81
CA HIS A 57 -5.67 -15.14 -4.90
C HIS A 57 -4.63 -14.84 -5.99
N ALA A 58 -4.70 -13.62 -6.54
CA ALA A 58 -3.61 -13.03 -7.31
C ALA A 58 -3.07 -11.78 -6.59
N LEU A 59 -1.77 -11.76 -6.30
CA LEU A 59 -1.06 -10.57 -5.85
C LEU A 59 -0.70 -9.73 -7.08
N VAL A 60 -1.11 -8.47 -7.09
CA VAL A 60 -0.91 -7.58 -8.24
C VAL A 60 -0.12 -6.35 -7.83
N PHE A 61 0.86 -5.98 -8.64
CA PHE A 61 1.63 -4.76 -8.52
C PHE A 61 1.25 -3.80 -9.65
N MET A 62 0.93 -2.55 -9.31
CA MET A 62 0.54 -1.50 -10.23
C MET A 62 1.36 -0.23 -9.99
N ILE A 63 1.91 0.35 -11.05
CA ILE A 63 2.53 1.67 -10.97
C ILE A 63 1.49 2.77 -11.18
N ARG A 64 1.66 3.89 -10.48
CA ARG A 64 0.85 5.09 -10.61
C ARG A 64 1.73 6.32 -10.73
N GLY A 65 1.58 7.07 -11.82
CA GLY A 65 2.30 8.33 -12.02
C GLY A 65 1.87 9.41 -11.01
N ILE A 66 2.84 10.14 -10.47
CA ILE A 66 2.59 11.18 -9.47
C ILE A 66 2.16 12.48 -10.15
N LYS A 67 3.01 13.01 -11.04
CA LYS A 67 2.74 14.24 -11.80
C LYS A 67 1.89 13.98 -13.03
N LYS A 68 2.30 13.04 -13.88
CA LYS A 68 1.53 12.65 -15.06
C LYS A 68 0.51 11.58 -14.66
N LYS A 69 -0.74 11.77 -15.07
CA LYS A 69 -1.82 10.81 -14.80
C LYS A 69 -1.67 9.58 -15.69
N PHE A 70 -1.01 8.54 -15.19
CA PHE A 70 -0.98 7.21 -15.81
C PHE A 70 -1.04 6.13 -14.73
N LYS A 71 -1.54 4.94 -15.07
CA LYS A 71 -1.51 3.75 -14.21
C LYS A 71 -1.38 2.51 -15.07
N GLN A 72 -0.65 1.50 -14.59
CA GLN A 72 -0.45 0.25 -15.32
C GLN A 72 -0.11 -0.88 -14.35
N PRO A 73 -0.83 -2.03 -14.39
CA PRO A 73 -0.35 -3.27 -13.77
C PRO A 73 1.00 -3.66 -14.38
N VAL A 74 1.99 -3.96 -13.54
CA VAL A 74 3.37 -4.24 -13.95
C VAL A 74 3.81 -5.67 -13.68
N SER A 75 3.17 -6.33 -12.72
CA SER A 75 3.45 -7.72 -12.35
C SER A 75 2.27 -8.29 -11.59
N PHE A 76 2.07 -9.60 -11.71
CA PHE A 76 1.17 -10.35 -10.85
C PHE A 76 1.79 -11.71 -10.53
N SER A 77 1.32 -12.34 -9.46
CA SER A 77 1.62 -13.72 -9.08
C SER A 77 0.37 -14.39 -8.50
N PHE A 78 0.34 -15.72 -8.53
CA PHE A 78 -0.75 -16.52 -7.98
C PHE A 78 -0.34 -17.11 -6.63
N CYS A 79 -1.20 -16.97 -5.63
CA CYS A 79 -0.96 -17.41 -4.26
C CYS A 79 -2.19 -18.09 -3.65
N GLN A 80 -1.95 -18.85 -2.59
CA GLN A 80 -3.00 -19.43 -1.75
C GLN A 80 -3.11 -18.61 -0.46
N GLY A 81 -4.28 -18.03 -0.22
CA GLY A 81 -4.52 -17.03 0.81
C GLY A 81 -3.61 -15.81 0.67
N ALA A 82 -3.34 -15.17 1.82
CA ALA A 82 -2.45 -14.02 1.86
C ALA A 82 -0.99 -14.41 1.58
N THR A 83 -0.34 -13.66 0.69
CA THR A 83 1.07 -13.86 0.35
C THR A 83 1.93 -13.78 1.60
N LYS A 84 2.85 -14.74 1.77
CA LYS A 84 3.76 -14.78 2.93
C LYS A 84 4.70 -13.58 2.90
N GLN A 85 4.97 -12.98 4.06
CA GLN A 85 5.76 -11.75 4.18
C GLN A 85 7.13 -11.79 3.46
N HIS A 86 7.88 -12.89 3.55
CA HIS A 86 9.20 -13.01 2.92
C HIS A 86 9.10 -13.07 1.39
N GLU A 87 8.06 -13.73 0.90
CA GLU A 87 7.79 -13.86 -0.53
C GLU A 87 7.33 -12.51 -1.11
N LEU A 88 6.50 -11.78 -0.37
CA LEU A 88 6.11 -10.41 -0.71
C LEU A 88 7.33 -9.47 -0.77
N VAL A 89 8.25 -9.54 0.20
CA VAL A 89 9.50 -8.75 0.19
C VAL A 89 10.34 -9.05 -1.05
N ARG A 90 10.48 -10.33 -1.42
CA ARG A 90 11.21 -10.75 -2.63
C ARG A 90 10.58 -10.15 -3.88
N GLN A 91 9.29 -10.40 -4.10
CA GLN A 91 8.58 -9.90 -5.28
C GLN A 91 8.59 -8.36 -5.35
N LEU A 92 8.42 -7.67 -4.22
CA LEU A 92 8.46 -6.21 -4.17
C LEU A 92 9.82 -5.66 -4.62
N LYS A 93 10.94 -6.23 -4.14
CA LYS A 93 12.28 -5.85 -4.57
C LYS A 93 12.49 -6.06 -6.07
N GLU A 94 12.08 -7.22 -6.59
CA GLU A 94 12.20 -7.54 -8.02
C GLU A 94 11.39 -6.59 -8.90
N VAL A 95 10.15 -6.28 -8.52
CA VAL A 95 9.32 -5.32 -9.24
C VAL A 95 9.93 -3.92 -9.19
N ILE A 96 10.45 -3.49 -8.03
CA ILE A 96 11.11 -2.19 -7.88
C ILE A 96 12.32 -2.08 -8.81
N GLN A 97 13.17 -3.11 -8.86
CA GLN A 97 14.35 -3.16 -9.73
C GLN A 97 13.95 -3.12 -11.22
N LYS A 98 13.03 -3.99 -11.65
CA LYS A 98 12.56 -4.04 -13.04
C LYS A 98 11.87 -2.75 -13.49
N VAL A 99 11.10 -2.10 -12.60
CA VAL A 99 10.49 -0.80 -12.90
C VAL A 99 11.56 0.28 -12.98
N HIS A 100 12.57 0.25 -12.13
CA HIS A 100 13.68 1.19 -12.18
C HIS A 100 14.44 1.16 -13.53
N GLU A 101 14.69 -0.04 -14.05
CA GLU A 101 15.35 -0.26 -15.35
C GLU A 101 14.58 0.34 -16.54
N THR A 102 13.29 0.62 -16.38
CA THR A 102 12.50 1.32 -17.41
C THR A 102 12.81 2.81 -17.49
N GLY A 103 13.48 3.37 -16.48
CA GLY A 103 13.74 4.80 -16.31
C GLY A 103 12.73 5.51 -15.39
N LEU A 104 11.72 4.79 -14.88
CA LEU A 104 10.83 5.30 -13.84
C LEU A 104 11.53 5.38 -12.48
N ARG A 105 11.05 6.28 -11.63
CA ARG A 105 11.56 6.49 -10.28
C ARG A 105 10.42 6.27 -9.29
N ILE A 106 10.43 5.11 -8.64
CA ILE A 106 9.50 4.79 -7.55
C ILE A 106 9.97 5.57 -6.32
N VAL A 107 9.10 6.43 -5.79
CA VAL A 107 9.38 7.19 -4.56
C VAL A 107 8.56 6.69 -3.37
N SER A 108 7.46 6.00 -3.64
CA SER A 108 6.64 5.41 -2.59
C SER A 108 6.03 4.07 -2.97
N THR A 109 5.79 3.25 -1.95
CA THR A 109 4.96 2.04 -2.04
C THR A 109 3.68 2.20 -1.25
N ILE A 110 2.60 1.56 -1.70
CA ILE A 110 1.27 1.70 -1.09
C ILE A 110 0.58 0.34 -1.01
N CYS A 111 0.13 -0.04 0.19
CA CYS A 111 -0.71 -1.22 0.41
C CYS A 111 -1.71 -1.06 1.56
N ASP A 112 -2.55 -2.07 1.76
CA ASP A 112 -3.46 -2.14 2.89
C ASP A 112 -2.72 -2.49 4.21
N GLN A 113 -3.46 -2.60 5.32
CA GLN A 113 -2.87 -2.98 6.62
C GLN A 113 -2.96 -4.49 6.93
N GLY A 114 -2.93 -5.35 5.92
CA GLY A 114 -2.87 -6.79 6.11
C GLY A 114 -1.62 -7.19 6.91
N LYS A 115 -1.72 -8.26 7.72
CA LYS A 115 -0.61 -8.72 8.59
C LYS A 115 0.66 -9.02 7.79
N SER A 116 0.52 -9.69 6.66
CA SER A 116 1.65 -10.00 5.77
C SER A 116 2.29 -8.74 5.20
N ASN A 117 1.47 -7.75 4.81
CA ASN A 117 1.91 -6.46 4.29
C ASN A 117 2.69 -5.69 5.36
N GLU A 118 2.15 -5.55 6.57
CA GLU A 118 2.86 -4.94 7.69
C GLU A 118 4.18 -5.65 8.03
N GLY A 119 4.17 -6.98 8.00
CA GLY A 119 5.36 -7.81 8.21
C GLY A 119 6.44 -7.56 7.17
N ALA A 120 6.07 -7.49 5.88
CA ALA A 120 7.00 -7.21 4.79
C ALA A 120 7.65 -5.82 4.92
N ILE A 121 6.88 -4.79 5.25
CA ILE A 121 7.42 -3.45 5.45
C ILE A 121 8.35 -3.38 6.67
N LYS A 122 8.02 -4.11 7.74
CA LYS A 122 8.91 -4.23 8.89
C LYS A 122 10.24 -4.88 8.52
N LEU A 123 10.22 -5.98 7.76
CA LEU A 123 11.44 -6.66 7.29
C LEU A 123 12.31 -5.73 6.44
N LEU A 124 11.72 -4.99 5.50
CA LEU A 124 12.46 -4.03 4.65
C LEU A 124 13.12 -2.91 5.47
N ASN A 125 12.42 -2.40 6.48
CA ASN A 125 12.96 -1.41 7.40
C ASN A 125 14.12 -1.97 8.24
N GLU A 126 13.98 -3.20 8.74
CA GLU A 126 15.02 -3.89 9.51
C GLU A 126 16.27 -4.14 8.66
N GLU A 127 16.11 -4.63 7.41
CA GLU A 127 17.22 -4.80 6.47
C GLU A 127 17.95 -3.49 6.20
N THR A 128 17.21 -2.40 5.99
CA THR A 128 17.78 -1.06 5.76
C THR A 128 18.54 -0.59 7.00
N ARG A 129 17.96 -0.76 8.19
CA ARG A 129 18.61 -0.42 9.45
C ARG A 129 19.92 -1.19 9.65
N THR A 130 19.91 -2.49 9.40
CA THR A 130 21.11 -3.34 9.50
C THR A 130 22.20 -2.89 8.52
N TYR A 131 21.83 -2.49 7.30
CA TYR A 131 22.80 -1.94 6.34
C TYR A 131 23.47 -0.66 6.85
N TYR A 132 22.70 0.29 7.41
CA TYR A 132 23.24 1.54 7.96
C TYR A 132 24.18 1.29 9.15
N LEU A 133 23.82 0.34 10.02
CA LEU A 133 24.65 -0.05 11.18
C LEU A 133 25.99 -0.67 10.76
N ARG A 134 25.99 -1.50 9.71
CA ARG A 134 27.19 -2.21 9.24
C ARG A 134 28.16 -1.30 8.47
N ASN A 135 27.65 -0.33 7.73
CA ASN A 135 28.46 0.51 6.85
C ASN A 135 28.87 1.85 7.48
N GLN A 136 28.67 2.04 8.80
CA GLN A 136 29.06 3.24 9.54
C GLN A 136 28.71 4.56 8.82
N THR A 137 27.53 4.62 8.21
CA THR A 137 27.11 5.87 7.55
C THR A 137 26.85 6.93 8.61
N ASP A 138 27.38 8.15 8.46
CA ASP A 138 27.09 9.31 9.32
C ASP A 138 25.59 9.70 9.39
N LYS A 139 24.76 9.04 8.57
CA LYS A 139 23.32 9.27 8.48
C LYS A 139 22.56 8.38 9.47
N VAL A 140 21.73 9.00 10.30
CA VAL A 140 20.82 8.29 11.21
C VAL A 140 19.67 7.67 10.42
N TYR A 141 19.47 6.35 10.53
CA TYR A 141 18.32 5.66 9.96
C TYR A 141 17.01 6.18 10.58
N ARG A 142 15.99 6.37 9.74
CA ARG A 142 14.63 6.74 10.16
C ARG A 142 13.63 5.73 9.58
N GLU A 143 12.68 5.27 10.39
CA GLU A 143 11.62 4.31 10.00
C GLU A 143 10.62 4.84 8.96
N GLU A 144 10.88 6.01 8.37
CA GLU A 144 10.04 6.66 7.37
C GLU A 144 10.31 6.12 5.95
N PHE A 145 11.41 5.40 5.76
CA PHE A 145 11.80 4.83 4.48
C PHE A 145 12.53 3.50 4.66
N TYR A 146 12.50 2.70 3.60
CA TYR A 146 13.42 1.57 3.40
C TYR A 146 14.19 1.78 2.09
N GLU A 147 15.26 1.00 1.92
CA GLU A 147 16.12 1.08 0.75
C GLU A 147 16.27 -0.25 0.03
N VAL A 148 15.99 -0.25 -1.28
CA VAL A 148 16.17 -1.41 -2.15
C VAL A 148 17.50 -1.28 -2.91
N PRO A 149 18.41 -2.28 -2.83
CA PRO A 149 19.64 -2.26 -3.60
C PRO A 149 19.35 -2.47 -5.10
N LEU A 150 20.10 -1.77 -5.94
CA LEU A 150 20.10 -1.89 -7.38
C LEU A 150 21.34 -2.65 -7.87
N GLU A 151 21.28 -3.16 -9.09
CA GLU A 151 22.39 -3.89 -9.71
C GLU A 151 23.65 -3.04 -9.89
N ASN A 152 23.49 -1.73 -10.07
CA ASN A 152 24.60 -0.78 -10.22
C ASN A 152 25.28 -0.41 -8.89
N GLY A 153 24.88 -1.02 -7.77
CA GLY A 153 25.42 -0.74 -6.44
C GLY A 153 24.72 0.42 -5.71
N ASP A 154 23.88 1.21 -6.39
CA ASP A 154 23.08 2.25 -5.75
C ASP A 154 21.95 1.63 -4.92
N ARG A 155 21.35 2.45 -4.04
CA ARG A 155 20.14 2.07 -3.30
C ARG A 155 19.02 3.07 -3.52
N LEU A 156 17.83 2.56 -3.83
CA LEU A 156 16.63 3.38 -3.97
C LEU A 156 15.96 3.56 -2.61
N LYS A 157 15.89 4.81 -2.16
CA LYS A 157 15.09 5.20 -1.00
C LYS A 157 13.61 5.27 -1.36
N ILE A 158 12.79 4.52 -0.63
CA ILE A 158 11.35 4.38 -0.89
C ILE A 158 10.58 4.61 0.41
N ILE A 159 9.54 5.44 0.33
CA ILE A 159 8.64 5.75 1.45
C ILE A 159 7.43 4.83 1.37
N HIS A 160 7.12 4.13 2.46
CA HIS A 160 5.92 3.32 2.51
C HIS A 160 4.71 4.11 3.04
N LEU A 161 3.56 3.95 2.41
CA LEU A 161 2.28 4.51 2.83
C LEU A 161 1.25 3.38 2.94
N PHE A 162 0.39 3.43 3.95
CA PHE A 162 -0.77 2.56 4.01
C PHE A 162 -1.97 3.25 3.36
N ASP A 163 -2.89 2.46 2.79
CA ASP A 163 -4.09 3.01 2.18
C ASP A 163 -4.94 3.77 3.20
N VAL A 164 -5.02 5.07 3.00
CA VAL A 164 -5.72 6.02 3.88
C VAL A 164 -7.19 5.65 4.00
N LEU A 165 -7.84 5.22 2.90
CA LEU A 165 -9.26 4.88 2.94
C LEU A 165 -9.50 3.62 3.79
N HIS A 166 -8.66 2.60 3.61
CA HIS A 166 -8.67 1.44 4.48
C HIS A 166 -8.41 1.80 5.95
N LEU A 167 -7.47 2.69 6.23
CA LEU A 167 -7.21 3.16 7.59
C LEU A 167 -8.41 3.91 8.21
N ILE A 168 -9.13 4.74 7.45
CA ILE A 168 -10.37 5.39 7.90
C ILE A 168 -11.43 4.33 8.23
N LYS A 169 -11.66 3.38 7.31
CA LYS A 169 -12.61 2.28 7.46
C LYS A 169 -12.32 1.47 8.73
N CYS A 170 -11.06 1.14 8.97
CA CYS A 170 -10.66 0.39 10.16
C CYS A 170 -10.76 1.21 11.44
N THR A 171 -10.43 2.51 11.43
CA THR A 171 -10.65 3.38 12.60
C THR A 171 -12.14 3.44 12.96
N ARG A 172 -13.01 3.64 11.96
CA ARG A 172 -14.46 3.61 12.13
C ARG A 172 -14.93 2.27 12.72
N ASN A 173 -14.51 1.14 12.15
CA ASN A 173 -14.91 -0.19 12.63
C ASN A 173 -14.44 -0.46 14.06
N ASN A 174 -13.24 0.02 14.44
CA ASN A 174 -12.77 -0.10 15.81
C ASN A 174 -13.60 0.75 16.78
N LEU A 175 -14.07 1.93 16.37
CA LEU A 175 -14.91 2.77 17.22
C LEU A 175 -16.26 2.13 17.58
N ILE A 176 -16.79 1.23 16.74
CA ILE A 176 -18.05 0.50 17.00
C ILE A 176 -17.95 -0.32 18.29
N THR A 177 -16.81 -0.99 18.52
CA THR A 177 -16.63 -1.94 19.64
C THR A 177 -15.66 -1.45 20.71
N LYS A 178 -14.89 -0.39 20.43
CA LYS A 178 -13.80 0.10 21.28
C LYS A 178 -13.91 1.60 21.49
N LYS A 179 -13.32 2.06 22.58
CA LYS A 179 -13.14 3.49 22.87
C LYS A 179 -11.74 3.93 22.49
N LEU A 180 -11.64 5.06 21.82
CA LEU A 180 -10.39 5.66 21.35
C LEU A 180 -9.95 6.72 22.35
N HIS A 181 -8.92 6.45 23.13
CA HIS A 181 -8.38 7.41 24.09
C HIS A 181 -7.25 8.20 23.43
N PHE A 182 -7.25 9.52 23.58
CA PHE A 182 -6.22 10.40 23.02
C PHE A 182 -5.90 11.55 23.97
N LYS A 183 -4.78 12.24 23.75
CA LYS A 183 -4.44 13.50 24.41
C LYS A 183 -4.48 14.63 23.42
N MET A 184 -5.17 15.71 23.77
CA MET A 184 -5.20 16.96 23.02
C MET A 184 -5.02 18.10 24.01
N ASN A 185 -4.05 19.00 23.76
CA ASN A 185 -3.65 20.07 24.69
C ASN A 185 -3.43 19.54 26.11
N SER A 186 -2.62 18.47 26.23
CA SER A 186 -2.30 17.76 27.48
C SER A 186 -3.49 17.11 28.21
N THR A 187 -4.71 17.26 27.71
CA THR A 187 -5.93 16.72 28.32
C THR A 187 -6.26 15.36 27.73
N LYS A 188 -6.45 14.34 28.58
CA LYS A 188 -6.94 13.02 28.15
C LYS A 188 -8.40 13.15 27.72
N ARG A 189 -8.71 12.68 26.51
CA ARG A 189 -10.04 12.65 25.91
C ARG A 189 -10.33 11.25 25.40
N VAL A 190 -11.61 10.98 25.17
CA VAL A 190 -12.09 9.70 24.65
C VAL A 190 -13.01 10.00 23.48
N ALA A 191 -12.72 9.43 22.31
CA ALA A 191 -13.66 9.33 21.20
C ALA A 191 -14.36 7.97 21.25
N LYS A 192 -15.66 7.95 20.96
CA LYS A 192 -16.51 6.78 21.01
C LYS A 192 -17.41 6.74 19.76
N TRP A 193 -18.06 5.60 19.51
CA TRP A 193 -19.04 5.47 18.43
C TRP A 193 -20.15 6.53 18.51
N GLU A 194 -20.61 6.85 19.73
CA GLU A 194 -21.69 7.80 19.96
C GLU A 194 -21.33 9.20 19.43
N HIS A 195 -20.04 9.57 19.40
CA HIS A 195 -19.62 10.85 18.82
C HIS A 195 -19.76 10.87 17.29
N LEU A 196 -19.64 9.72 16.62
CA LEU A 196 -19.92 9.61 15.18
C LEU A 196 -21.43 9.66 14.91
N GLN A 197 -22.26 9.08 15.79
CA GLN A 197 -23.71 9.17 15.69
C GLN A 197 -24.20 10.61 15.91
N GLN A 198 -23.65 11.31 16.90
CA GLN A 198 -23.91 12.74 17.17
C GLN A 198 -23.50 13.61 15.98
N LEU A 199 -22.31 13.35 15.41
CA LEU A 199 -21.87 14.02 14.20
C LEU A 199 -22.86 13.78 13.05
N TYR A 200 -23.29 12.54 12.82
CA TYR A 200 -24.25 12.20 11.77
C TYR A 200 -25.60 12.91 11.95
N SER A 201 -26.13 12.97 13.18
CA SER A 201 -27.40 13.67 13.44
C SER A 201 -27.31 15.16 13.17
N VAL A 202 -26.18 15.79 13.55
CA VAL A 202 -25.93 17.22 13.29
C VAL A 202 -25.74 17.46 11.79
N ASP A 203 -24.91 16.66 11.13
CA ASP A 203 -24.61 16.77 9.70
C ASP A 203 -25.84 16.50 8.81
N SER A 204 -26.73 15.58 9.20
CA SER A 204 -27.98 15.29 8.48
C SER A 204 -29.04 16.38 8.62
N SER A 205 -28.86 17.29 9.58
CA SER A 205 -29.75 18.44 9.79
C SER A 205 -29.32 19.70 9.00
N ILE A 206 -28.17 19.64 8.31
CA ILE A 206 -27.65 20.75 7.51
C ILE A 206 -28.07 20.53 6.04
N PRO A 207 -28.90 21.42 5.46
CA PRO A 207 -29.14 21.42 4.03
C PRO A 207 -27.89 21.96 3.34
N ASP A 208 -27.28 21.15 2.47
CA ASP A 208 -26.36 21.55 1.39
C ASP A 208 -24.85 21.66 1.63
N ALA A 209 -24.29 21.36 2.81
CA ALA A 209 -22.83 21.23 2.94
C ALA A 209 -22.35 20.41 4.15
N LYS A 210 -21.73 19.25 3.87
CA LYS A 210 -21.12 18.36 4.86
C LYS A 210 -19.60 18.56 4.88
N MET A 211 -19.03 19.14 5.93
CA MET A 211 -17.58 19.34 6.02
C MET A 211 -17.02 19.18 7.45
N LEU A 212 -15.83 18.56 7.54
CA LEU A 212 -15.03 18.46 8.75
C LEU A 212 -13.54 18.72 8.49
N PRO A 213 -12.86 19.52 9.33
CA PRO A 213 -11.40 19.66 9.31
C PRO A 213 -10.70 18.98 10.50
N SER A 214 -9.46 18.53 10.25
CA SER A 214 -8.25 18.67 11.11
C SER A 214 -7.55 17.40 11.65
N LEU A 215 -6.20 17.45 11.56
CA LEU A 215 -5.19 16.44 11.84
C LEU A 215 -4.16 17.00 12.86
N LYS A 216 -4.35 16.76 14.17
CA LYS A 216 -3.31 16.93 15.23
C LYS A 216 -3.35 15.88 16.36
N VAL A 217 -4.14 14.82 16.21
CA VAL A 217 -4.48 13.92 17.35
C VAL A 217 -3.76 12.56 17.32
N PHE A 218 -3.23 12.13 16.16
CA PHE A 218 -2.85 10.73 15.93
C PHE A 218 -1.74 10.16 16.82
N SER A 219 -0.79 10.97 17.30
CA SER A 219 0.34 10.49 18.08
C SER A 219 0.00 10.05 19.51
N SER A 220 -1.17 10.42 20.02
CA SER A 220 -1.61 10.12 21.39
C SER A 220 -2.71 9.07 21.47
N ILE A 221 -3.10 8.48 20.33
CA ILE A 221 -4.25 7.59 20.23
C ILE A 221 -3.91 6.18 20.76
N CYS A 222 -4.77 5.62 21.60
CA CYS A 222 -4.74 4.24 22.08
C CYS A 222 -6.16 3.67 22.19
N PHE A 223 -6.35 2.39 21.86
CA PHE A 223 -7.62 1.71 22.02
C PHE A 223 -7.65 0.88 23.31
N TYR A 224 -8.84 0.79 23.92
CA TYR A 224 -9.09 -0.04 25.10
C TYR A 224 -10.29 -0.95 24.86
N THR A 225 -10.23 -2.17 25.40
CA THR A 225 -11.38 -3.09 25.48
C THR A 225 -12.46 -2.55 26.43
N PRO A 226 -13.70 -3.06 26.37
CA PRO A 226 -14.74 -2.75 27.35
C PRO A 226 -14.29 -2.94 28.81
N ASN A 227 -13.41 -3.92 29.05
CA ASN A 227 -12.88 -4.27 30.37
C ASN A 227 -11.66 -3.41 30.78
N GLY A 228 -11.34 -2.33 30.06
CA GLY A 228 -10.29 -1.38 30.41
C GLY A 228 -8.86 -1.81 30.06
N LYS A 229 -8.67 -2.96 29.37
CA LYS A 229 -7.33 -3.40 28.91
C LYS A 229 -6.92 -2.67 27.64
N ARG A 230 -5.71 -2.09 27.61
CA ARG A 230 -5.11 -1.45 26.43
C ARG A 230 -4.88 -2.48 25.32
N VAL A 231 -5.23 -2.13 24.09
CA VAL A 231 -5.05 -2.99 22.90
C VAL A 231 -4.16 -2.27 21.90
N ASN A 232 -3.19 -3.01 21.35
CA ASN A 232 -2.42 -2.53 20.23
C ASN A 232 -3.22 -2.74 18.94
N VAL A 233 -3.58 -1.65 18.26
CA VAL A 233 -4.34 -1.69 17.00
C VAL A 233 -3.43 -1.16 15.89
N PRO A 234 -3.11 -1.97 14.87
CA PRO A 234 -2.14 -1.58 13.84
C PRO A 234 -2.49 -0.29 13.12
N THR A 235 -3.79 -0.03 12.93
CA THR A 235 -4.32 1.18 12.27
C THR A 235 -3.74 2.49 12.78
N ILE A 236 -3.52 2.65 14.09
CA ILE A 236 -2.96 3.90 14.63
C ILE A 236 -1.48 4.05 14.26
N LYS A 237 -0.72 2.97 14.39
CA LYS A 237 0.69 2.94 13.97
C LYS A 237 0.79 3.28 12.48
N ASN A 238 -0.07 2.69 11.66
CA ASN A 238 -0.07 2.86 10.20
C ASN A 238 -0.50 4.27 9.78
N TRP A 239 -1.41 4.91 10.51
CA TRP A 239 -1.69 6.34 10.35
C TRP A 239 -0.46 7.21 10.62
N ILE A 240 0.24 6.96 11.73
CA ILE A 240 1.46 7.72 12.07
C ILE A 240 2.52 7.51 10.99
N THR A 241 2.74 6.28 10.54
CA THR A 241 3.65 5.95 9.43
C THR A 241 3.26 6.70 8.16
N THR A 242 1.98 6.68 7.79
CA THR A 242 1.48 7.32 6.57
C THR A 242 1.62 8.84 6.63
N ILE A 243 1.32 9.46 7.78
CA ILE A 243 1.46 10.92 7.97
C ILE A 243 2.92 11.33 7.92
N LYS A 244 3.82 10.63 8.63
CA LYS A 244 5.26 10.91 8.59
C LYS A 244 5.84 10.68 7.19
N GLY A 245 5.46 9.58 6.54
CA GLY A 245 5.82 9.27 5.17
C GLY A 245 5.38 10.38 4.22
N PHE A 246 4.15 10.89 4.37
CA PHE A 246 3.67 12.02 3.57
C PHE A 246 4.45 13.31 3.82
N GLN A 247 4.81 13.63 5.07
CA GLN A 247 5.64 14.79 5.40
C GLN A 247 7.01 14.71 4.73
N THR A 248 7.64 13.54 4.76
CA THR A 248 8.94 13.29 4.12
C THR A 248 8.83 13.33 2.60
N LEU A 249 7.78 12.74 2.05
CA LEU A 249 7.50 12.76 0.63
C LEU A 249 7.21 14.18 0.12
N SER A 250 6.51 15.01 0.89
CA SER A 250 6.26 16.42 0.57
C SER A 250 7.55 17.24 0.50
N LYS A 251 8.54 16.96 1.36
CA LYS A 251 9.86 17.63 1.29
C LYS A 251 10.61 17.21 0.03
N LEU A 252 10.64 15.91 -0.27
CA LEU A 252 11.23 15.38 -1.49
C LEU A 252 10.60 16.02 -2.75
N PHE A 253 9.27 16.17 -2.76
CA PHE A 253 8.57 16.83 -3.86
C PHE A 253 8.99 18.28 -4.07
N THR A 254 9.16 19.04 -2.99
CA THR A 254 9.70 20.41 -3.06
C THR A 254 11.12 20.42 -3.62
N GLU A 255 11.99 19.52 -3.18
CA GLU A 255 13.38 19.40 -3.65
C GLU A 255 13.47 19.08 -5.15
N ILE A 256 12.58 18.23 -5.68
CA ILE A 256 12.54 17.88 -7.11
C ILE A 256 11.70 18.87 -7.96
N GLY A 257 11.23 19.97 -7.38
CA GLY A 257 10.49 21.03 -8.08
C GLY A 257 9.00 20.77 -8.33
N ILE A 258 8.38 19.83 -7.61
CA ILE A 258 6.92 19.60 -7.62
C ILE A 258 6.27 20.47 -6.53
N LYS A 259 5.45 21.44 -6.96
CA LYS A 259 4.83 22.44 -6.06
C LYS A 259 3.50 22.00 -5.43
N SER A 260 2.80 21.06 -6.03
CA SER A 260 1.50 20.58 -5.56
C SER A 260 1.24 19.15 -6.03
N ILE A 261 0.48 18.38 -5.25
CA ILE A 261 0.15 16.98 -5.54
C ILE A 261 -1.30 16.66 -5.27
N LEU A 262 -1.85 15.81 -6.13
CA LEU A 262 -3.17 15.23 -5.95
C LEU A 262 -3.07 14.01 -5.05
N LEU A 263 -3.55 14.12 -3.80
CA LEU A 263 -3.51 13.03 -2.82
C LEU A 263 -4.25 11.77 -3.26
N ARG A 264 -5.25 11.91 -4.15
CA ARG A 264 -5.91 10.79 -4.85
C ARG A 264 -4.94 9.86 -5.57
N HIS A 265 -3.71 10.30 -5.87
CA HIS A 265 -2.71 9.47 -6.52
C HIS A 265 -1.89 8.62 -5.53
N LEU A 266 -2.13 8.77 -4.22
CA LEU A 266 -1.41 8.12 -3.13
C LEU A 266 -2.34 7.23 -2.31
N ASN A 267 -3.11 6.36 -2.99
CA ASN A 267 -3.99 5.36 -2.37
C ASN A 267 -4.12 4.11 -3.26
N GLN A 268 -4.82 3.09 -2.78
CA GLN A 268 -5.05 1.83 -3.51
C GLN A 268 -6.25 1.86 -4.47
N ASP A 269 -7.06 2.93 -4.52
CA ASP A 269 -8.22 3.01 -5.43
C ASP A 269 -7.90 2.63 -6.89
N PRO A 270 -6.74 2.99 -7.47
CA PRO A 270 -6.43 2.61 -8.84
C PRO A 270 -6.39 1.10 -9.09
N ILE A 271 -5.91 0.31 -8.13
CA ILE A 271 -5.80 -1.16 -8.21
C ILE A 271 -7.14 -1.82 -7.88
N GLU A 272 -7.88 -1.30 -6.91
CA GLU A 272 -9.23 -1.76 -6.59
C GLU A 272 -10.22 -1.55 -7.75
N ASN A 273 -10.14 -0.40 -8.42
CA ASN A 273 -10.91 -0.16 -9.64
C ASN A 273 -10.50 -1.09 -10.79
N PHE A 274 -9.23 -1.51 -10.84
CA PHE A 274 -8.79 -2.50 -11.82
C PHE A 274 -9.39 -3.87 -11.49
N PHE A 275 -9.39 -4.28 -10.23
CA PHE A 275 -10.07 -5.49 -9.78
C PHE A 275 -11.57 -5.46 -10.09
N GLY A 276 -12.25 -4.34 -9.85
CA GLY A 276 -13.65 -4.16 -10.25
C GLY A 276 -13.86 -4.33 -11.75
N GLY A 277 -12.95 -3.81 -12.57
CA GLY A 277 -12.97 -4.00 -14.02
C GLY A 277 -12.76 -5.46 -14.44
N VAL A 278 -11.81 -6.17 -13.80
CA VAL A 278 -11.59 -7.61 -14.04
C VAL A 278 -12.87 -8.40 -13.72
N ARG A 279 -13.48 -8.15 -12.57
CA ARG A 279 -14.74 -8.81 -12.16
C ARG A 279 -15.90 -8.50 -13.10
N SER A 280 -15.95 -7.30 -13.67
CA SER A 280 -17.02 -6.93 -14.61
C SER A 280 -16.98 -7.68 -15.95
N LEU A 281 -15.88 -8.34 -16.31
CA LEU A 281 -15.72 -9.04 -17.58
C LEU A 281 -16.40 -10.42 -17.64
N GLY A 282 -17.03 -10.89 -16.55
CA GLY A 282 -17.91 -12.05 -16.65
C GLY A 282 -18.15 -12.86 -15.38
N CYS A 283 -17.49 -12.57 -14.25
CA CYS A 283 -17.71 -13.31 -13.00
C CYS A 283 -17.23 -12.53 -11.77
N GLU A 284 -17.83 -12.81 -10.60
CA GLU A 284 -17.47 -12.14 -9.35
C GLU A 284 -16.03 -12.44 -8.92
N ASN A 285 -15.55 -13.69 -9.09
CA ASN A 285 -14.17 -14.09 -8.84
C ASN A 285 -13.62 -14.86 -10.06
N PRO A 286 -12.66 -14.32 -10.82
CA PRO A 286 -12.07 -15.01 -11.97
C PRO A 286 -11.23 -16.22 -11.55
N SER A 287 -11.12 -17.25 -12.38
CA SER A 287 -10.09 -18.27 -12.23
C SER A 287 -8.72 -17.72 -12.64
N CYS A 288 -7.63 -18.42 -12.28
CA CYS A 288 -6.28 -18.03 -12.71
C CYS A 288 -6.18 -17.87 -14.23
N ASN A 289 -6.80 -18.77 -14.99
CA ASN A 289 -6.81 -18.73 -16.45
C ASN A 289 -7.55 -17.50 -17.00
N SER A 290 -8.75 -17.20 -16.48
CA SER A 290 -9.52 -16.02 -16.90
C SER A 290 -8.97 -14.67 -16.43
N PHE A 291 -8.03 -14.69 -15.46
CA PHE A 291 -7.39 -13.50 -14.94
C PHE A 291 -6.25 -13.00 -15.85
N ILE A 292 -5.61 -13.91 -16.58
CA ILE A 292 -4.51 -13.64 -17.53
C ILE A 292 -5.06 -12.98 -18.80
#